data_AF-A0A415EQ27-F1
#
_entry.id   AF-A0A415EQ27-F1
#
_cell.length_a   1.000
_cell.length_b   1.000
_cell.length_c   1.000
_cell.angle_alpha   90.00
_cell.angle_beta   90.00
_cell.angle_gamma   90.00
#
_symmetry.space_group_name_H-M   'P 1'
#
loop_
_entity.id
_entity.type
_entity.pdbx_description
1 polymer ?
#
loop_
_entity_poly.entity_id
_entity_poly.type
_entity_poly.pdbx_seq_one_letter_code
_entity_poly.pdbx_strand_id
1 'polypeptide(L)'
;VGEMKGQYRFILGTELYNKLSESKVIKEAAIRSGVSVGVMQVCWDAAGEVIKTWCTEGHSVAVPGLGTMRFGVRAKSVPTVGEVATSLITNRRVIFTPSVDIKRELQETSIQITCYDRNGKVVKNVTSDDKGDVEDPDNNPGGGGSDNTPGGGNTEGGGTTGGNEGDGLE
;
A
#
# COMPACT_ATOMS: atom_id res chain seq x y z
N VAL A 1 2.47 -36.94 0.14
CA VAL A 1 1.08 -37.31 -0.19
C VAL A 1 0.50 -36.12 -0.95
N GLY A 2 -0.27 -36.35 -2.00
CA GLY A 2 -0.73 -35.35 -2.97
C GLY A 2 -0.45 -35.81 -4.41
N GLU A 3 -1.30 -35.44 -5.38
CA GLU A 3 -1.28 -35.91 -6.78
C GLU A 3 0.05 -35.72 -7.52
N MET A 4 0.95 -34.88 -6.99
CA MET A 4 2.22 -34.50 -7.62
C MET A 4 3.45 -35.02 -6.85
N LYS A 5 3.28 -36.09 -6.06
CA LYS A 5 4.36 -36.72 -5.29
C LYS A 5 5.45 -37.27 -6.24
N GLY A 6 6.67 -36.75 -6.15
CA GLY A 6 7.81 -37.16 -6.98
C GLY A 6 8.05 -36.32 -8.24
N GLN A 7 7.23 -35.29 -8.49
CA GLN A 7 7.43 -34.37 -9.61
C GLN A 7 8.17 -33.11 -9.17
N TYR A 8 9.17 -32.72 -9.96
CA TYR A 8 9.93 -31.49 -9.75
C TYR A 8 9.17 -30.29 -10.32
N ARG A 9 9.28 -29.14 -9.64
CA ARG A 9 8.59 -27.91 -10.00
C ARG A 9 9.57 -26.75 -10.03
N PHE A 10 9.36 -25.81 -10.94
CA PHE A 10 10.03 -24.52 -10.90
C PHE A 10 9.31 -23.64 -9.87
N ILE A 11 10.09 -22.93 -9.05
CA ILE A 11 9.59 -21.97 -8.06
C ILE A 11 10.12 -20.61 -8.47
N LEU A 12 9.24 -19.60 -8.51
CA LEU A 12 9.65 -18.23 -8.75
C LEU A 12 10.28 -17.66 -7.48
N GLY A 13 11.49 -17.13 -7.61
CA GLY A 13 12.16 -16.36 -6.58
C GLY A 13 12.54 -15.00 -7.15
N THR A 14 12.32 -13.94 -6.38
CA THR A 14 12.73 -12.59 -6.77
C THR A 14 14.22 -12.40 -6.48
N GLU A 15 14.98 -11.99 -7.49
CA GLU A 15 16.34 -11.51 -7.27
C GLU A 15 16.28 -10.07 -6.78
N LEU A 16 16.50 -9.89 -5.48
CA LEU A 16 16.45 -8.57 -4.85
C LEU A 16 17.83 -7.92 -4.90
N TYR A 17 17.92 -6.70 -5.45
CA TYR A 17 19.10 -5.88 -5.27
C TYR A 17 19.26 -5.50 -3.79
N ASN A 18 20.52 -5.39 -3.35
CA ASN A 18 20.84 -5.02 -1.98
C ASN A 18 20.18 -3.70 -1.56
N LYS A 19 19.82 -3.60 -0.29
CA LYS A 19 19.28 -2.37 0.32
C LYS A 19 20.20 -1.19 0.04
N LEU A 20 19.67 -0.14 -0.60
CA LEU A 20 20.37 1.14 -0.74
C LEU A 20 20.52 1.80 0.64
N SER A 21 21.69 2.40 0.88
CA SER A 21 21.91 3.19 2.11
C SER A 21 21.19 4.53 2.03
N GLU A 22 20.74 5.04 3.18
CA GLU A 22 20.08 6.35 3.29
C GLU A 22 20.95 7.46 2.69
N SER A 23 22.26 7.44 2.94
CA SER A 23 23.21 8.40 2.37
C SER A 23 23.19 8.44 0.84
N LYS A 24 22.95 7.31 0.15
CA LYS A 24 22.81 7.31 -1.31
C LYS A 24 21.53 8.01 -1.73
N VAL A 25 20.41 7.69 -1.09
CA VAL A 25 19.11 8.31 -1.38
C VAL A 25 19.16 9.82 -1.16
N ILE A 26 19.76 10.26 -0.06
CA ILE A 26 19.90 11.67 0.30
C ILE A 26 20.78 12.42 -0.70
N LYS A 27 21.90 11.83 -1.14
CA LYS A 27 22.76 12.44 -2.18
C LYS A 27 22.04 12.59 -3.51
N GLU A 28 21.33 11.55 -3.95
CA GLU A 28 20.54 11.59 -5.18
C GLU A 28 19.42 12.64 -5.10
N ALA A 29 18.70 12.69 -3.98
CA ALA A 29 17.66 13.68 -3.75
C ALA A 29 18.24 15.11 -3.76
N ALA A 30 19.37 15.33 -3.10
CA ALA A 30 20.05 16.62 -3.08
C ALA A 30 20.48 17.09 -4.48
N ILE A 31 21.02 16.18 -5.31
CA ILE A 31 21.38 16.47 -6.70
C ILE A 31 20.13 16.87 -7.50
N ARG A 32 19.03 16.12 -7.36
CA ARG A 32 17.78 16.37 -8.10
C ARG A 32 17.07 17.66 -7.68
N SER A 33 17.12 18.01 -6.39
CA SER A 33 16.47 19.21 -5.87
C SER A 33 17.36 20.45 -5.90
N GLY A 34 18.65 20.32 -6.24
CA GLY A 34 19.62 21.42 -6.26
C GLY A 34 19.97 21.97 -4.88
N VAL A 35 19.67 21.25 -3.80
CA VAL A 35 19.99 21.67 -2.42
C VAL A 35 21.26 20.97 -1.93
N SER A 36 21.90 21.53 -0.91
CA SER A 36 23.09 20.89 -0.34
C SER A 36 22.72 19.57 0.36
N VAL A 37 23.64 18.61 0.30
CA VAL A 37 23.47 17.29 0.97
C VAL A 37 23.20 17.45 2.46
N GLY A 38 23.85 18.43 3.11
CA GLY A 38 23.63 18.70 4.53
C GLY A 38 22.21 19.18 4.85
N VAL A 39 21.65 20.08 4.02
CA VAL A 39 20.25 20.52 4.18
C VAL A 39 19.29 19.36 3.92
N MET A 40 19.54 18.57 2.87
CA MET A 40 18.70 17.40 2.57
C MET A 40 18.71 16.38 3.70
N GLN A 41 19.87 16.13 4.34
CA GLN A 41 19.96 15.25 5.50
C GLN A 41 19.07 15.74 6.66
N VAL A 42 19.15 17.03 6.99
CA VAL A 42 18.32 17.61 8.08
C VAL A 42 16.84 17.52 7.75
N CYS A 43 16.44 17.82 6.51
CA CYS A 43 15.05 17.70 6.07
C CYS A 43 14.57 16.24 6.10
N TRP A 44 15.42 15.30 5.68
CA TRP A 44 15.13 13.87 5.71
C TRP A 44 14.89 13.37 7.14
N ASP A 45 15.78 13.71 8.06
CA ASP A 45 15.69 13.31 9.46
C ASP A 45 14.43 13.91 10.13
N ALA A 46 14.18 15.19 9.90
CA ALA A 46 12.98 15.87 10.41
C ALA A 46 11.68 15.26 9.86
N ALA A 47 11.61 14.98 8.55
CA ALA A 47 10.47 14.32 7.96
C ALA A 47 10.26 12.91 8.55
N GLY A 48 11.33 12.15 8.74
CA GLY A 48 11.28 10.83 9.37
C GLY A 48 10.73 10.87 10.80
N GLU A 49 11.12 11.86 11.59
CA GLU A 49 10.60 12.05 12.95
C GLU A 49 9.11 12.39 12.96
N VAL A 50 8.68 13.31 12.10
CA VAL A 50 7.26 13.68 11.96
C VAL A 50 6.42 12.47 11.54
N ILE A 51 6.86 11.74 10.52
CA ILE A 51 6.15 10.53 10.04
C ILE A 51 6.02 9.52 11.17
N LYS A 52 7.09 9.27 11.93
CA LYS A 52 7.09 8.34 13.06
C LYS A 52 6.07 8.76 14.12
N THR A 53 6.09 10.01 14.54
CA THR A 53 5.18 10.55 15.57
C THR A 53 3.72 10.42 15.16
N TRP A 54 3.36 10.93 13.98
CA TRP A 54 1.97 10.90 13.50
C TRP A 54 1.48 9.47 13.24
N CYS A 55 2.33 8.59 12.70
CA CYS A 55 1.96 7.18 12.56
C CYS A 55 1.66 6.54 13.92
N THR A 56 2.43 6.85 14.97
CA THR A 56 2.21 6.31 16.31
C THR A 56 0.99 6.90 17.04
N GLU A 57 0.59 8.12 16.68
CA GLU A 57 -0.67 8.74 17.13
C GLU A 57 -1.92 8.15 16.44
N GLY A 58 -1.71 7.29 15.43
CA GLY A 58 -2.77 6.62 14.70
C GLY A 58 -3.23 7.35 13.43
N HIS A 59 -2.56 8.45 13.06
CA HIS A 59 -2.82 9.14 11.81
C HIS A 59 -2.35 8.32 10.60
N SER A 60 -3.06 8.50 9.49
CA SER A 60 -2.62 8.02 8.19
C SER A 60 -1.75 9.09 7.54
N VAL A 61 -0.45 8.81 7.42
CA VAL A 61 0.54 9.75 6.90
C VAL A 61 0.79 9.48 5.42
N ALA A 62 0.78 10.53 4.60
CA ALA A 62 1.12 10.43 3.19
C ALA A 62 2.63 10.21 3.03
N VAL A 63 2.99 9.22 2.21
CA VAL A 63 4.36 8.96 1.77
C VAL A 63 4.45 9.40 0.31
N PRO A 64 5.14 10.52 0.02
CA PRO A 64 5.18 11.08 -1.33
C PRO A 64 5.60 10.06 -2.39
N GLY A 65 4.84 9.99 -3.48
CA GLY A 65 5.09 9.09 -4.60
C GLY A 65 4.79 7.60 -4.35
N LEU A 66 4.45 7.20 -3.11
CA LEU A 66 4.24 5.81 -2.74
C LEU A 66 2.80 5.53 -2.28
N GLY A 67 2.20 6.36 -1.43
CA GLY A 67 0.85 6.11 -0.91
C GLY A 67 0.65 6.64 0.49
N THR A 68 -0.05 5.90 1.34
CA THR A 68 -0.24 6.26 2.75
C THR A 68 0.22 5.14 3.67
N MET A 69 0.72 5.50 4.85
CA MET A 69 1.12 4.58 5.89
C MET A 69 0.45 4.92 7.21
N ARG A 70 0.12 3.91 8.00
CA ARG A 70 -0.40 4.08 9.36
C ARG A 70 -0.06 2.93 10.27
N PHE A 71 -0.09 3.17 11.57
CA PHE A 71 -0.02 2.10 12.56
C PHE A 71 -1.39 1.39 12.69
N GLY A 72 -1.34 0.07 12.85
CA GLY A 72 -2.52 -0.76 13.06
C GLY A 72 -2.26 -1.81 14.13
N VAL A 73 -3.32 -2.16 14.86
CA VAL A 73 -3.31 -3.26 15.83
C VAL A 73 -4.27 -4.35 15.40
N ARG A 74 -3.92 -5.61 15.68
CA ARG A 74 -4.84 -6.74 15.64
C ARG A 74 -5.06 -7.20 17.08
N ALA A 75 -6.31 -7.31 17.50
CA ALA A 75 -6.66 -7.74 18.84
C ALA A 75 -7.71 -8.85 18.82
N LYS A 76 -7.81 -9.61 19.92
CA LYS A 76 -8.92 -10.54 20.18
C LYS A 76 -10.11 -9.79 20.77
N SER A 77 -11.31 -10.25 20.47
CA SER A 77 -12.54 -9.78 21.14
C SER A 77 -12.76 -10.54 22.44
N VAL A 78 -13.43 -9.88 23.38
CA VAL A 78 -13.87 -10.45 24.65
C VAL A 78 -15.36 -10.17 24.84
N PRO A 79 -16.12 -11.06 25.50
CA PRO A 79 -17.56 -10.93 25.66
C PRO A 79 -17.99 -9.90 26.72
N THR A 80 -17.10 -9.54 27.66
CA THR A 80 -17.44 -8.63 28.77
C THR A 80 -16.47 -7.46 28.90
N VAL A 81 -16.96 -6.34 29.44
CA VAL A 81 -16.15 -5.12 29.63
C VAL A 81 -15.01 -5.33 30.63
N GLY A 82 -15.20 -6.19 31.63
CA GLY A 82 -14.19 -6.49 32.65
C GLY A 82 -12.96 -7.23 32.10
N GLU A 83 -13.09 -7.87 30.94
CA GLU A 83 -12.00 -8.58 30.25
C GLU A 83 -11.24 -7.68 29.26
N VAL A 84 -11.64 -6.42 29.09
CA VAL A 84 -10.97 -5.48 28.19
C VAL A 84 -9.60 -5.13 28.76
N ALA A 85 -8.56 -5.62 28.11
CA ALA A 85 -7.17 -5.42 28.53
C ALA A 85 -6.23 -5.19 27.34
N THR A 86 -5.10 -4.55 27.62
CA THR A 86 -4.03 -4.33 26.61
C THR A 86 -3.42 -5.65 26.12
N SER A 87 -3.50 -6.71 26.91
CA SER A 87 -3.08 -8.07 26.55
C SER A 87 -3.88 -8.69 25.40
N LEU A 88 -5.01 -8.10 25.02
CA LEU A 88 -5.80 -8.53 23.86
C LEU A 88 -5.09 -8.22 22.53
N ILE A 89 -4.14 -7.29 22.50
CA ILE A 89 -3.38 -6.93 21.30
C ILE A 89 -2.44 -8.10 20.95
N THR A 90 -2.74 -8.75 19.84
CA THR A 90 -1.97 -9.88 19.30
C THR A 90 -0.85 -9.45 18.37
N ASN A 91 -1.02 -8.34 17.66
CA ASN A 91 -0.02 -7.86 16.73
C ASN A 91 -0.10 -6.35 16.54
N ARG A 92 1.07 -5.72 16.38
CA ARG A 92 1.26 -4.31 16.04
C ARG A 92 1.93 -4.26 14.68
N ARG A 93 1.36 -3.56 13.72
CA ARG A 93 1.83 -3.57 12.33
C ARG A 93 1.76 -2.18 11.71
N VAL A 94 2.61 -1.96 10.71
CA VAL A 94 2.44 -0.85 9.77
C VAL A 94 1.54 -1.34 8.64
N ILE A 95 0.52 -0.56 8.32
CA ILE A 95 -0.35 -0.77 7.17
C ILE A 95 0.06 0.28 6.14
N PHE A 96 0.46 -0.18 4.96
CA PHE A 96 0.80 0.67 3.83
C PHE A 96 -0.23 0.46 2.73
N THR A 97 -0.82 1.56 2.27
CA THR A 97 -1.79 1.58 1.18
C THR A 97 -1.13 2.26 -0.02
N PRO A 98 -0.71 1.52 -1.05
CA PRO A 98 -0.09 2.10 -2.23
C PRO A 98 -1.06 3.02 -2.98
N SER A 99 -0.53 4.12 -3.54
CA SER A 99 -1.28 5.02 -4.41
C SER A 99 -1.65 4.35 -5.74
N VAL A 100 -2.60 4.94 -6.48
CA VAL A 100 -2.94 4.48 -7.84
C VAL A 100 -1.72 4.58 -8.77
N ASP A 101 -0.92 5.64 -8.64
CA ASP A 101 0.25 5.85 -9.49
C ASP A 101 1.33 4.78 -9.29
N ILE A 102 1.65 4.42 -8.04
CA ILE A 102 2.65 3.37 -7.81
C ILE A 102 2.12 1.99 -8.21
N LYS A 103 0.81 1.73 -8.06
CA LYS A 103 0.20 0.48 -8.55
C LYS A 103 0.35 0.35 -10.06
N ARG A 104 0.08 1.44 -10.79
CA ARG A 104 0.26 1.48 -12.25
C ARG A 104 1.72 1.27 -12.65
N GLU A 105 2.65 1.98 -12.00
CA GLU A 105 4.09 1.84 -12.27
C GLU A 105 4.57 0.39 -12.03
N LEU A 106 4.12 -0.24 -10.95
CA LEU A 106 4.44 -1.64 -10.63
C LEU A 106 3.87 -2.61 -11.66
N GLN A 107 2.70 -2.32 -12.23
CA GLN A 107 2.08 -3.12 -13.29
C GLN A 107 2.78 -2.95 -14.64
N GLU A 108 3.27 -1.75 -14.94
CA GLU A 108 3.94 -1.42 -16.22
C GLU A 108 5.42 -1.82 -16.23
N THR A 109 6.03 -2.03 -15.07
CA THR A 109 7.43 -2.43 -14.96
C THR A 109 7.64 -3.85 -15.47
N SER A 110 8.38 -4.01 -16.57
CA SER A 110 8.72 -5.33 -17.12
C SER A 110 9.59 -6.14 -16.16
N ILE A 111 9.21 -7.39 -15.88
CA ILE A 111 9.95 -8.33 -15.05
C ILE A 111 10.63 -9.37 -15.95
N GLN A 112 11.92 -9.59 -15.77
CA GLN A 112 12.63 -10.69 -16.46
C GLN A 112 12.67 -11.92 -15.56
N ILE A 113 12.10 -13.01 -16.04
CA ILE A 113 12.09 -14.32 -15.40
C ILE A 113 13.11 -15.21 -16.12
N THR A 114 14.18 -15.57 -15.41
CA THR A 114 15.16 -16.55 -15.89
C THR A 114 14.93 -17.89 -15.19
N CYS A 115 14.68 -18.92 -15.97
CA CYS A 115 14.43 -20.28 -15.50
C CYS A 115 15.71 -21.10 -15.58
N TYR A 116 16.10 -21.72 -14.47
CA TYR A 116 17.26 -22.58 -14.35
C TYR A 116 16.85 -24.03 -14.16
N ASP A 117 17.53 -24.95 -14.85
CA ASP A 117 17.39 -26.38 -14.59
C ASP A 117 18.18 -26.83 -13.35
N ARG A 118 18.12 -28.13 -13.06
CA ARG A 118 18.78 -28.74 -11.89
C ARG A 118 20.30 -28.61 -11.89
N ASN A 119 20.91 -28.37 -13.05
CA ASN A 119 22.34 -28.22 -13.21
C ASN A 119 22.76 -26.74 -13.20
N GLY A 120 21.82 -25.83 -12.90
CA GLY A 120 22.06 -24.39 -12.92
C GLY A 120 22.15 -23.81 -14.33
N LYS A 121 21.75 -24.55 -15.37
CA LYS A 121 21.75 -24.05 -16.75
C LYS A 121 20.46 -23.28 -17.02
N VAL A 122 20.59 -22.12 -17.64
CA VAL A 122 19.45 -21.34 -18.14
C VAL A 122 18.73 -22.15 -19.21
N VAL A 123 17.46 -22.44 -18.97
CA VAL A 123 16.60 -23.21 -19.90
C VAL A 123 15.51 -22.37 -20.56
N LYS A 124 15.15 -21.22 -19.96
CA LYS A 124 14.15 -20.31 -20.54
C LYS A 124 14.31 -18.91 -19.95
N ASN A 125 14.16 -17.90 -20.80
CA ASN A 125 13.97 -16.52 -20.39
C ASN A 125 12.57 -16.09 -20.81
N VAL A 126 11.85 -15.46 -19.91
CA VAL A 126 10.57 -14.81 -20.17
C VAL A 126 10.73 -13.37 -19.72
N THR A 127 10.52 -12.41 -20.60
CA THR A 127 10.37 -11.02 -20.21
C THR A 127 8.87 -10.78 -20.11
N SER A 128 8.37 -10.20 -19.03
CA SER A 128 6.95 -9.83 -18.96
C SER A 128 6.73 -8.67 -19.93
N ASP A 129 6.08 -8.98 -21.05
CA ASP A 129 5.49 -8.05 -22.01
C ASP A 129 4.04 -7.66 -21.61
N ASP A 130 3.63 -8.16 -20.45
CA ASP A 130 2.32 -8.08 -19.84
C ASP A 130 1.98 -6.60 -19.52
N LYS A 131 0.89 -6.09 -20.08
CA LYS A 131 0.34 -4.75 -19.80
C LYS A 131 -0.33 -4.64 -18.43
N GLY A 132 0.18 -5.34 -17.41
CA GLY A 132 -0.39 -5.34 -16.07
C GLY A 132 -1.49 -6.36 -15.80
N ASP A 133 -1.55 -7.49 -16.54
CA ASP A 133 -2.40 -8.65 -16.19
C ASP A 133 -1.76 -9.45 -15.03
N VAL A 134 -1.48 -8.77 -13.92
CA VAL A 134 -1.13 -9.42 -12.67
C VAL A 134 -2.46 -9.83 -12.04
N GLU A 135 -2.79 -11.12 -12.06
CA GLU A 135 -3.96 -11.64 -11.33
C GLU A 135 -3.86 -11.17 -9.88
N ASP A 136 -4.73 -10.24 -9.48
CA ASP A 136 -4.84 -9.78 -8.10
C ASP A 136 -5.37 -10.95 -7.26
N PRO A 137 -4.55 -11.58 -6.40
CA PRO A 137 -5.01 -12.72 -5.62
C PRO A 137 -6.03 -12.30 -4.54
N ASP A 138 -6.25 -11.00 -4.33
CA ASP A 138 -7.26 -10.46 -3.43
C ASP A 138 -8.62 -10.20 -4.12
N ASN A 139 -8.75 -10.43 -5.44
CA ASN A 139 -10.01 -10.27 -6.14
C ASN A 139 -10.85 -11.56 -6.06
N ASN A 140 -11.35 -11.87 -4.85
CA ASN A 140 -12.32 -12.93 -4.64
C ASN A 140 -13.65 -12.58 -5.35
N PRO A 141 -14.08 -13.29 -6.41
CA PRO A 141 -15.35 -13.06 -7.07
C PRO A 141 -16.41 -13.91 -6.38
N GLY A 142 -17.17 -13.33 -5.44
CA GLY A 142 -18.25 -14.06 -4.77
C GLY A 142 -19.11 -13.22 -3.83
N GLY A 143 -20.21 -12.69 -4.38
CA GLY A 143 -21.36 -12.10 -3.67
C GLY A 143 -21.38 -10.57 -3.74
N GLY A 144 -22.05 -9.88 -4.67
CA GLY A 144 -23.37 -10.15 -5.24
C GLY A 144 -24.32 -9.07 -4.72
N GLY A 145 -24.54 -8.00 -5.49
CA GLY A 145 -25.43 -6.90 -5.11
C GLY A 145 -25.26 -5.64 -5.96
N SER A 146 -25.33 -5.78 -7.29
CA SER A 146 -25.56 -4.65 -8.20
C SER A 146 -27.06 -4.42 -8.28
N ASP A 147 -27.57 -3.37 -7.65
CA ASP A 147 -28.83 -2.74 -8.03
C ASP A 147 -28.58 -1.26 -8.30
N ASN A 148 -28.11 -0.98 -9.52
CA ASN A 148 -28.31 0.31 -10.17
C ASN A 148 -29.56 0.18 -11.04
N THR A 149 -30.71 0.69 -10.57
CA THR A 149 -31.83 1.03 -11.45
C THR A 149 -32.12 2.53 -11.31
N PRO A 150 -32.18 3.30 -12.42
CA PRO A 150 -32.52 4.72 -12.40
C PRO A 150 -34.04 4.92 -12.56
N GLY A 151 -34.65 5.78 -11.73
CA GLY A 151 -35.96 6.39 -12.06
C GLY A 151 -36.96 6.61 -10.91
N GLY A 152 -37.18 7.89 -10.57
CA GLY A 152 -38.49 8.55 -10.43
C GLY A 152 -39.45 8.18 -9.30
N GLY A 153 -39.81 9.17 -8.47
CA GLY A 153 -41.04 9.14 -7.64
C GLY A 153 -41.06 10.13 -6.48
N ASN A 154 -41.67 11.30 -6.69
CA ASN A 154 -41.98 12.37 -5.73
C ASN A 154 -42.93 11.89 -4.60
N THR A 155 -42.72 12.32 -3.33
CA THR A 155 -43.79 12.81 -2.40
C THR A 155 -43.17 13.51 -1.16
N GLU A 156 -43.42 14.82 -1.10
CA GLU A 156 -43.64 15.75 0.04
C GLU A 156 -43.23 15.42 1.49
N GLY A 157 -42.63 16.43 2.14
CA GLY A 157 -43.00 16.79 3.52
C GLY A 157 -41.88 17.35 4.40
N GLY A 158 -41.85 18.69 4.57
CA GLY A 158 -41.22 19.32 5.73
C GLY A 158 -40.29 20.50 5.43
N GLY A 159 -40.87 21.67 5.18
CA GLY A 159 -40.11 22.92 5.08
C GLY A 159 -39.79 23.53 6.45
N THR A 160 -38.63 24.19 6.54
CA THR A 160 -38.48 25.47 7.26
C THR A 160 -37.45 26.32 6.52
N THR A 161 -37.92 27.49 6.13
CA THR A 161 -37.25 28.59 5.44
C THR A 161 -36.41 29.42 6.42
N GLY A 162 -35.31 30.01 5.92
CA GLY A 162 -34.61 31.16 6.54
C GLY A 162 -33.23 30.80 7.08
N GLY A 163 -32.13 31.46 6.71
CA GLY A 163 -31.94 32.65 5.90
C GLY A 163 -30.46 32.72 5.49
N ASN A 164 -30.26 33.38 4.36
CA ASN A 164 -28.99 33.68 3.72
C ASN A 164 -28.21 34.70 4.56
N GLU A 165 -26.93 34.48 4.84
CA GLU A 165 -25.92 35.54 4.95
C GLU A 165 -24.52 34.91 4.92
N GLY A 166 -23.73 35.34 3.94
CA GLY A 166 -22.34 34.95 3.79
C GLY A 166 -21.41 35.92 4.53
N ASP A 167 -20.23 35.41 4.85
CA ASP A 167 -18.99 36.16 5.06
C ASP A 167 -17.87 35.11 4.93
N GLY A 168 -16.80 35.27 4.16
CA GLY A 168 -16.09 36.50 3.88
C GLY A 168 -14.91 36.62 4.84
N LEU A 169 -13.76 36.06 4.43
CA LEU A 169 -12.39 36.47 4.75
C LEU A 169 -12.00 36.73 6.23
N GLU A 170 -11.20 35.82 6.79
CA GLU A 170 -9.86 36.13 7.34
C GLU A 170 -8.99 34.87 7.35
#